data_AF-A0A968CJU0-F1
#
_entry.id   AF-A0A968CJU0-F1
#
_cell.length_a   1.000
_cell.length_b   1.000
_cell.length_c   1.000
_cell.angle_alpha   90.00
_cell.angle_beta   90.00
_cell.angle_gamma   90.00
#
_symmetry.space_group_name_H-M   'P 1'
#
loop_
_entity.id
_entity.type
_entity.pdbx_description
1 polymer ?
#
loop_
_entity_poly.entity_id
_entity_poly.type
_entity_poly.pdbx_seq_one_letter_code
_entity_poly.pdbx_strand_id
1 'polypeptide(L)' 'MNILATVLFTIRNTFFYKLYKYYITDSIQIVKEHGFKELLRQRGLKFLMVIVIFYLIRDTILYLIIPFLVAREIFF' A
#
# COMPACT_ATOMS: atom_id res chain seq x y z
N MET A 1 10.08 30.78 -1.69
CA MET A 1 9.79 29.42 -1.17
C MET A 1 9.45 28.54 -2.37
N ASN A 2 10.27 27.52 -2.67
CA ASN A 2 10.12 26.76 -3.92
C ASN A 2 8.86 25.89 -3.86
N ILE A 3 7.97 26.01 -4.84
CA ILE A 3 6.69 25.28 -4.94
C ILE A 3 6.94 23.76 -4.84
N LEU A 4 8.02 23.27 -5.46
CA LEU A 4 8.47 21.88 -5.37
C LEU A 4 8.78 21.42 -3.94
N ALA A 5 9.41 22.28 -3.13
CA ALA A 5 9.74 21.95 -1.74
C ALA A 5 8.47 21.84 -0.87
N THR A 6 7.48 22.69 -1.13
CA THR A 6 6.17 22.65 -0.43
C THR A 6 5.38 21.40 -0.82
N VAL A 7 5.35 21.03 -2.10
CA VAL A 7 4.68 19.81 -2.57
C VAL A 7 5.31 18.56 -1.98
N LEU A 8 6.65 18.45 -1.99
CA LEU A 8 7.37 17.34 -1.37
C LEU A 8 7.12 17.26 0.14
N PHE A 9 7.06 18.40 0.83
CA PHE A 9 6.71 18.45 2.25
C PHE A 9 5.28 17.94 2.49
N THR A 10 4.31 18.33 1.67
CA THR A 10 2.92 17.89 1.76
C THR A 10 2.78 16.39 1.48
N ILE A 11 3.42 15.88 0.43
CA ILE A 11 3.44 14.43 0.12
C ILE A 11 4.07 13.64 1.28
N ARG A 12 5.20 14.12 1.81
CA ARG A 12 5.87 13.51 2.97
C ARG A 12 5.02 13.55 4.25
N ASN A 13 4.23 14.60 4.44
CA ASN A 13 3.38 14.74 5.62
C ASN A 13 2.00 14.09 5.44
N THR A 14 1.74 13.47 4.29
CA THR A 14 0.51 12.72 4.05
C THR A 14 0.52 11.44 4.89
N PHE A 15 -0.59 11.20 5.59
CA PHE A 15 -0.78 10.05 6.48
C PHE A 15 -0.40 8.72 5.83
N PHE A 16 -0.79 8.51 4.57
CA PHE A 16 -0.51 7.28 3.81
C PHE A 16 0.99 7.03 3.58
N TYR A 17 1.78 8.07 3.32
CA TYR A 17 3.23 7.91 3.15
C TYR A 17 3.90 7.52 4.47
N LYS A 18 3.50 8.15 5.58
CA LYS A 18 3.99 7.77 6.92
C LYS A 18 3.59 6.34 7.28
N LEU A 19 2.34 5.97 7.01
CA LEU A 19 1.84 4.62 7.27
C LEU A 19 2.58 3.59 6.42
N TYR A 20 2.76 3.83 5.11
CA TYR A 20 3.52 2.97 4.22
C TYR A 20 4.96 2.81 4.67
N LYS A 21 5.64 3.93 4.97
CA LYS A 21 7.03 3.92 5.42
C LYS A 21 7.17 3.14 6.73
N TYR A 22 6.29 3.40 7.70
CA TYR A 22 6.31 2.69 8.99
C TYR A 22 5.92 1.21 8.85
N TYR A 23 5.00 0.83 7.96
CA TYR A 23 4.64 -0.57 7.79
C TYR A 23 5.66 -1.36 6.96
N ILE A 24 6.15 -0.78 5.86
CA ILE A 24 6.98 -1.51 4.89
C ILE A 24 8.45 -1.48 5.29
N THR A 25 9.02 -0.33 5.64
CA THR A 25 10.45 -0.23 5.97
C THR A 25 10.77 -0.98 7.26
N ASP A 26 9.90 -0.88 8.27
CA ASP A 26 10.00 -1.63 9.51
C ASP A 26 9.90 -3.15 9.28
N SER A 27 8.93 -3.60 8.47
CA SER A 27 8.80 -5.02 8.11
C SER A 27 10.04 -5.54 7.39
N ILE A 28 10.60 -4.77 6.46
CA ILE A 28 11.84 -5.14 5.75
C ILE A 28 13.01 -5.25 6.74
N GLN A 29 13.09 -4.35 7.72
CA GLN A 29 14.15 -4.38 8.72
C GLN A 29 14.03 -5.60 9.64
N ILE A 30 12.81 -5.92 10.10
CA ILE A 30 12.54 -7.13 10.90
C ILE A 30 12.94 -8.39 10.12
N VAL A 31 12.57 -8.49 8.84
CA VAL A 31 12.95 -9.64 7.99
C VAL A 31 14.46 -9.71 7.79
N LYS A 32 15.13 -8.57 7.63
CA LYS A 32 16.58 -8.50 7.41
C LYS A 32 17.37 -8.92 8.65
N GLU A 33 16.93 -8.54 9.84
CA GLU A 33 17.65 -8.79 11.09
C GLU A 33 17.27 -10.13 11.73
N HIS A 34 15.99 -10.52 11.69
CA HIS A 34 15.45 -11.67 12.44
C HIS A 34 14.81 -12.74 11.54
N GLY A 35 14.76 -12.50 10.23
CA GLY A 35 14.18 -13.42 9.26
C GLY A 35 12.66 -13.34 9.15
N PHE A 36 12.11 -14.02 8.14
CA PHE A 36 10.68 -14.00 7.82
C PHE A 36 9.79 -14.59 8.92
N LYS A 37 10.34 -15.55 9.69
CA LYS A 37 9.62 -16.18 10.81
C LYS A 37 9.27 -15.18 11.90
N GLU A 38 10.16 -14.23 12.18
CA GLU A 38 9.93 -13.24 13.24
C GLU A 38 8.96 -12.14 12.79
N LEU A 39 8.96 -11.78 11.51
CA LEU A 39 7.94 -10.90 10.94
C LEU A 39 6.53 -11.50 11.10
N LEU A 40 6.37 -12.78 10.76
CA LEU A 40 5.10 -13.50 10.94
C LEU A 40 4.74 -13.66 12.42
N ARG A 41 5.70 -13.76 13.33
CA ARG A 41 5.43 -13.82 14.77
C ARG A 41 4.97 -12.48 15.34
N GLN A 42 5.60 -11.38 14.93
CA GLN A 42 5.26 -10.04 15.44
C GLN A 42 3.97 -9.47 14.82
N ARG A 43 3.79 -9.63 13.51
CA ARG A 43 2.61 -9.09 12.80
C ARG A 43 1.48 -10.11 12.61
N GLY A 44 1.77 -11.40 12.70
CA GLY A 44 0.78 -12.46 12.65
C GLY A 44 0.02 -12.55 11.33
N LEU A 45 -1.14 -13.21 11.40
CA LEU A 45 -2.11 -13.34 10.29
C LEU A 45 -2.65 -11.99 9.79
N LYS A 46 -2.51 -10.90 10.57
CA LYS A 46 -2.95 -9.57 10.16
C LYS A 46 -2.14 -9.05 8.97
N PHE A 47 -0.83 -9.34 8.91
CA PHE A 47 0.02 -8.97 7.77
C PHE A 47 -0.44 -9.68 6.48
N LEU A 48 -0.69 -10.99 6.58
CA LEU A 48 -1.19 -11.79 5.46
C LEU A 48 -2.56 -11.27 5.00
N MET A 49 -3.46 -10.97 5.94
CA MET A 49 -4.79 -10.43 5.64
C MET A 49 -4.72 -9.09 4.90
N VAL A 50 -3.82 -8.18 5.29
CA VAL A 50 -3.61 -6.91 4.58
C VAL A 50 -3.12 -7.16 3.15
N ILE A 51 -2.21 -8.10 2.93
CA ILE A 51 -1.75 -8.46 1.58
C ILE A 51 -2.90 -9.02 0.76
N VAL A 52 -3.66 -9.97 1.31
CA VAL A 52 -4.80 -10.60 0.63
C VAL A 52 -5.86 -9.55 0.25
N ILE A 53 -6.23 -8.66 1.17
CA ILE A 53 -7.19 -7.58 0.91
C ILE A 53 -6.65 -6.62 -0.17
N PHE A 54 -5.37 -6.26 -0.11
CA PHE A 54 -4.75 -5.41 -1.13
C PHE A 54 -4.86 -6.02 -2.53
N TYR A 55 -4.52 -7.31 -2.67
CA TYR A 55 -4.64 -8.02 -3.95
C TYR A 55 -6.10 -8.19 -4.39
N LEU A 56 -7.03 -8.45 -3.47
CA LEU A 56 -8.46 -8.53 -3.78
C LEU A 56 -9.01 -7.21 -4.30
N ILE A 57 -8.67 -6.08 -3.66
CA ILE A 57 -9.10 -4.75 -4.10
C ILE A 57 -8.51 -4.46 -5.48
N ARG A 58 -7.20 -4.72 -5.67
CA ARG A 58 -6.53 -4.52 -6.97
C ARG A 58 -7.22 -5.31 -8.09
N ASP A 59 -7.45 -6.59 -7.89
CA ASP A 59 -8.05 -7.45 -8.92
C ASP A 59 -9.52 -7.08 -9.16
N THR A 60 -10.25 -6.68 -8.11
CA THR A 60 -11.61 -6.13 -8.27
C THR A 60 -11.60 -4.84 -9.09
N ILE A 61 -10.68 -3.91 -8.82
CA ILE A 61 -10.59 -2.68 -9.61
C ILE A 61 -10.23 -3.01 -11.07
N LEU A 62 -9.20 -3.83 -11.27
CA LEU A 62 -8.65 -4.12 -12.59
C LEU A 62 -9.61 -4.90 -13.49
N TYR A 63 -10.30 -5.90 -12.94
CA TYR A 63 -11.11 -6.84 -13.73
C TYR A 63 -12.62 -6.62 -13.59
N LEU A 64 -13.08 -5.94 -12.56
CA LEU A 64 -14.50 -5.63 -12.39
C LEU A 64 -14.79 -4.17 -12.73
N ILE A 65 -14.11 -3.23 -12.07
CA ILE A 65 -14.43 -1.81 -12.18
C ILE A 65 -14.04 -1.25 -13.55
N ILE A 66 -12.81 -1.50 -14.02
CA ILE A 66 -12.37 -0.99 -15.33
C ILE A 66 -13.28 -1.50 -16.46
N PRO A 67 -13.55 -2.82 -16.61
CA PRO A 67 -14.42 -3.29 -17.67
C PRO A 67 -15.86 -2.80 -17.54
N PHE A 68 -16.38 -2.66 -16.32
CA PHE A 68 -17.71 -2.10 -16.09
C PHE A 68 -17.82 -0.63 -16.52
N LEU A 69 -16.81 0.20 -16.21
CA LEU A 69 -16.78 1.61 -16.60
C LEU A 69 -16.68 1.78 -18.12
N VAL A 70 -15.88 0.93 -18.79
CA VAL A 70 -15.76 0.90 -20.25
C VAL A 70 -17.09 0.46 -20.89
N ALA A 71 -17.72 -0.59 -20.36
CA ALA A 71 -18.99 -1.10 -20.89
C ALA A 71 -20.15 -0.10 -20.75
N ARG A 72 -20.08 0.85 -19.83
CA ARG A 72 -21.08 1.92 -19.66
C ARG A 72 -20.71 3.23 -20.35
N GLU A 73 -19.63 3.25 -21.13
CA GLU A 73 -19.10 4.45 -21.81
C GLU A 73 -18.85 5.63 -20.85
N ILE A 74 -18.65 5.35 -19.54
CA ILE A 74 -18.33 6.39 -18.54
C ILE A 74 -16.88 6.86 -18.73
N PHE A 75 -16.05 6.01 -19.32
CA PHE A 75 -14.71 6.31 -19.80
C PHE A 75 -14.49 5.64 -21.16
N PHE A 76 -14.66 6.41 -22.23
CA PHE A 76 -13.98 6.26 -23.52
C PHE A 76 -14.04 7.59 -24.28
#